data_AF-A0A969H1X4-F1
#
_entry.id   AF-A0A969H1X4-F1
#
_cell.length_a   1.000
_cell.length_b   1.000
_cell.length_c   1.000
_cell.angle_alpha   90.00
_cell.angle_beta   90.00
_cell.angle_gamma   90.00
#
_symmetry.space_group_name_H-M   'P 1'
#
loop_
_entity.id
_entity.type
_entity.pdbx_description
1 polymer ?
#
loop_
_entity_poly.entity_id
_entity_poly.type
_entity_poly.pdbx_seq_one_letter_code
_entity_poly.pdbx_strand_id
1 'polypeptide(L)'
;MKNIPRPQSKFDKPLSADLMLREPMEPTFVIGQIGLGYDQEQDLVVLVVQEIEFEGLEKPATARFWTTRAQIQALSDHTLEIASKGRPICPLCDSPMDPEGHFCPRSNGHEKPLWS
;
A
#
# COMPACT_ATOMS: atom_id res chain seq x y z
N MET A 1 -26.56 -9.20 15.45
CA MET A 1 -25.57 -9.76 14.51
C MET A 1 -25.26 -8.70 13.46
N LYS A 2 -24.04 -8.15 13.45
CA LYS A 2 -23.60 -7.24 12.38
C LYS A 2 -23.51 -8.06 11.10
N ASN A 3 -24.23 -7.64 10.05
CA ASN A 3 -24.24 -8.32 8.76
C ASN A 3 -22.85 -8.14 8.12
N ILE A 4 -21.97 -9.13 8.27
CA ILE A 4 -20.71 -9.15 7.52
C ILE A 4 -21.10 -9.44 6.06
N PRO A 5 -20.84 -8.53 5.11
CA PRO A 5 -21.39 -8.61 3.76
C PRO A 5 -20.81 -9.74 2.90
N ARG A 6 -19.83 -10.51 3.38
CA ARG A 6 -19.22 -11.62 2.65
C ARG A 6 -18.92 -12.83 3.54
N PRO A 7 -19.13 -14.07 3.05
CA PRO A 7 -18.61 -15.26 3.70
C PRO A 7 -17.07 -15.20 3.78
N GLN A 8 -16.53 -15.58 4.93
CA GLN A 8 -15.08 -15.70 5.13
C GLN A 8 -14.51 -16.80 4.21
N SER A 9 -13.28 -16.59 3.72
CA SER A 9 -12.53 -17.61 2.96
C SER A 9 -12.43 -18.91 3.78
N LYS A 10 -12.48 -20.07 3.12
CA LYS A 10 -12.20 -21.37 3.76
C LYS A 10 -10.71 -21.55 4.09
N PHE A 11 -9.84 -20.70 3.55
CA PHE A 11 -8.40 -20.71 3.79
C PHE A 11 -8.03 -19.58 4.75
N ASP A 12 -7.18 -19.89 5.73
CA ASP A 12 -6.68 -18.91 6.69
C ASP A 12 -5.89 -17.79 5.99
N LYS A 13 -4.96 -18.16 5.10
CA LYS A 13 -4.20 -17.20 4.27
C LYS A 13 -4.78 -17.12 2.87
N PRO A 14 -4.81 -15.92 2.26
CA PRO A 14 -5.15 -15.77 0.85
C PRO A 14 -4.12 -16.50 -0.03
N LEU A 15 -4.56 -16.94 -1.21
CA LEU A 15 -3.64 -17.50 -2.21
C LEU A 15 -2.81 -16.36 -2.84
N SER A 16 -1.64 -16.66 -3.39
CA SER A 16 -0.83 -15.66 -4.10
C SER A 16 -1.61 -15.01 -5.26
N ALA A 17 -2.45 -15.77 -5.96
CA ALA A 17 -3.32 -15.26 -7.01
C ALA A 17 -4.41 -14.28 -6.49
N ASP A 18 -4.77 -14.34 -5.21
CA ASP A 18 -5.71 -13.39 -4.60
C ASP A 18 -5.06 -12.03 -4.33
N LEU A 19 -3.73 -11.99 -4.21
CA LEU A 19 -2.96 -10.76 -3.98
C LEU A 19 -2.61 -10.01 -5.27
N MET A 20 -2.74 -10.67 -6.43
CA MET A 20 -2.46 -10.04 -7.73
C MET A 20 -3.51 -9.00 -8.08
N LEU A 21 -3.07 -7.87 -8.62
CA LEU A 21 -3.95 -6.83 -9.17
C LEU A 21 -4.85 -7.42 -10.27
N ARG A 22 -6.12 -7.03 -10.25
CA ARG A 22 -7.12 -7.40 -11.26
C ARG A 22 -7.51 -6.15 -12.04
N GLU A 23 -7.86 -6.33 -13.31
CA GLU A 23 -8.40 -5.23 -14.12
C GLU A 23 -9.76 -4.75 -13.57
N PRO A 24 -10.09 -3.46 -13.73
CA PRO A 24 -9.27 -2.39 -14.31
C PRO A 24 -8.21 -1.85 -13.31
N MET A 25 -7.04 -1.46 -13.84
CA MET A 25 -5.94 -0.88 -13.05
C MET A 25 -6.09 0.62 -12.76
N GLU A 26 -7.25 1.20 -13.07
CA GLU A 26 -7.56 2.59 -12.76
C GLU A 26 -8.04 2.72 -11.30
N PRO A 27 -7.36 3.52 -10.46
CA PRO A 27 -7.77 3.71 -9.08
C PRO A 27 -9.10 4.45 -9.02
N THR A 28 -10.02 3.99 -8.16
CA THR A 28 -11.30 4.69 -7.93
C THR A 28 -11.11 6.03 -7.23
N PHE A 29 -10.13 6.13 -6.32
CA PHE A 29 -9.72 7.37 -5.66
C PHE A 29 -8.31 7.24 -5.08
N VAL A 30 -7.67 8.38 -4.77
CA VAL A 30 -6.37 8.42 -4.10
C VAL A 30 -6.58 8.43 -2.59
N ILE A 31 -5.90 7.55 -1.86
CA ILE A 31 -6.01 7.46 -0.40
C ILE A 31 -5.22 8.59 0.25
N GLY A 32 -5.87 9.35 1.13
CA GLY A 32 -5.22 10.36 1.98
C GLY A 32 -5.04 9.91 3.42
N GLN A 33 -5.91 9.02 3.92
CA GLN A 33 -5.83 8.50 5.28
C GLN A 33 -6.11 6.99 5.33
N ILE A 34 -5.36 6.30 6.19
CA ILE A 34 -5.54 4.88 6.50
C ILE A 34 -5.73 4.75 8.01
N GLY A 35 -6.82 4.09 8.41
CA GLY A 35 -7.13 3.76 9.80
C GLY A 35 -7.25 2.25 10.00
N LEU A 36 -6.88 1.78 11.20
CA LEU A 36 -7.04 0.39 11.61
C LEU A 36 -7.89 0.33 12.88
N GLY A 37 -8.88 -0.56 12.85
CA GLY A 37 -9.67 -0.96 14.00
C GLY A 37 -9.61 -2.47 14.22
N TYR A 38 -10.00 -2.93 15.40
CA TYR A 38 -10.07 -4.35 15.71
C TYR A 38 -11.39 -4.66 16.41
N ASP A 39 -12.19 -5.56 15.81
CA ASP A 39 -13.44 -6.06 16.39
C ASP A 39 -13.13 -7.34 17.17
N GLN A 40 -13.11 -7.23 18.50
CA GLN A 40 -12.81 -8.34 19.41
C GLN A 40 -13.85 -9.45 19.36
N GLU A 41 -15.13 -9.12 19.16
CA GLU A 41 -16.21 -10.11 19.18
C GLU A 41 -16.13 -11.05 17.98
N GLN A 42 -15.66 -10.54 16.84
CA GLN A 42 -15.59 -11.29 15.59
C GLN A 42 -14.16 -11.69 15.18
N ASP A 43 -13.15 -11.29 15.96
CA ASP A 43 -11.72 -11.46 15.65
C ASP A 43 -11.33 -10.91 14.25
N LEU A 44 -11.81 -9.70 13.94
CA LEU A 44 -11.60 -9.06 12.65
C LEU A 44 -10.80 -7.77 12.76
N VAL A 45 -9.89 -7.56 11.82
CA VAL A 45 -9.22 -6.28 11.62
C VAL A 45 -10.01 -5.48 10.59
N VAL A 46 -10.36 -4.25 10.96
CA VAL A 46 -11.10 -3.31 10.12
C VAL A 46 -10.13 -2.30 9.54
N LEU A 47 -9.84 -2.41 8.25
CA LEU A 47 -9.07 -1.42 7.50
C LEU A 47 -10.02 -0.36 6.94
N VAL A 48 -9.80 0.89 7.30
CA VAL A 48 -10.55 2.04 6.80
C VAL A 48 -9.62 2.86 5.93
N VAL A 49 -10.01 3.10 4.68
CA VAL A 49 -9.28 3.99 3.77
C VAL A 49 -10.19 5.13 3.38
N GLN A 50 -9.67 6.35 3.45
CA GLN A 50 -10.37 7.56 3.09
C GLN A 50 -9.64 8.26 1.97
N GLU A 51 -10.40 8.75 1.00
CA GLU A 51 -9.91 9.58 -0.07
C GLU A 51 -9.21 10.83 0.49
N ILE A 52 -8.18 11.28 -0.21
CA ILE A 52 -7.51 12.53 0.11
C ILE A 52 -8.49 13.70 -0.05
N GLU A 53 -8.58 14.52 0.99
CA GLU A 53 -9.45 15.70 0.98
C GLU A 53 -8.77 16.84 0.21
N PHE A 54 -9.46 17.36 -0.80
CA PHE A 54 -9.04 18.56 -1.53
C PHE A 54 -10.08 19.66 -1.35
N GLU A 55 -9.62 20.90 -1.12
CA GLU A 55 -10.50 22.06 -0.98
C GLU A 55 -11.36 22.26 -2.24
N GLY A 56 -12.68 22.35 -2.05
CA GLY A 56 -13.64 22.59 -3.12
C GLY A 56 -14.16 21.35 -3.87
N LEU A 57 -13.73 20.14 -3.49
CA LEU A 57 -14.32 18.90 -4.00
C LEU A 57 -15.47 18.38 -3.11
N GLU A 58 -16.21 17.39 -3.62
CA GLU A 58 -17.25 16.67 -2.87
C GLU A 58 -16.68 15.98 -1.62
N LYS A 59 -17.58 15.47 -0.76
CA LYS A 59 -17.18 14.72 0.45
C LYS A 59 -16.27 13.55 0.07
N PRO A 60 -15.13 13.35 0.77
CA PRO A 60 -14.16 12.32 0.43
C PRO A 60 -14.78 10.91 0.55
N ALA A 61 -14.51 10.07 -0.44
CA ALA A 61 -14.94 8.67 -0.42
C ALA A 61 -14.31 7.92 0.77
N THR A 62 -15.01 6.90 1.27
CA THR A 62 -14.51 6.04 2.36
C THR A 62 -14.84 4.59 2.07
N ALA A 63 -13.84 3.72 2.10
CA ALA A 63 -14.01 2.27 2.03
C ALA A 63 -13.60 1.60 3.35
N ARG A 64 -14.31 0.53 3.70
CA ARG A 64 -14.04 -0.26 4.92
C ARG A 64 -13.96 -1.73 4.55
N PHE A 65 -12.89 -2.37 5.01
CA PHE A 65 -12.63 -3.79 4.79
C PHE A 65 -12.57 -4.50 6.12
N TRP A 66 -13.39 -5.54 6.28
CA TRP A 66 -13.31 -6.45 7.41
C TRP A 66 -12.50 -7.65 6.98
N THR A 67 -11.39 -7.87 7.66
CA THR A 67 -10.37 -8.85 7.26
C THR A 67 -10.01 -9.73 8.44
N THR A 68 -9.65 -10.98 8.19
CA THR A 68 -9.03 -11.83 9.21
C THR A 68 -7.60 -11.36 9.48
N ARG A 69 -7.03 -11.76 10.61
CA ARG A 69 -5.61 -11.49 10.93
C ARG A 69 -4.65 -11.97 9.85
N ALA A 70 -4.93 -13.14 9.28
CA ALA A 70 -4.09 -13.73 8.25
C ALA A 70 -4.20 -12.99 6.91
N GLN A 71 -5.37 -12.43 6.56
CA GLN A 71 -5.53 -11.58 5.38
C GLN A 71 -4.76 -10.27 5.51
N ILE A 72 -4.89 -9.57 6.64
CA ILE A 72 -4.18 -8.28 6.83
C ILE A 72 -2.66 -8.49 6.93
N GLN A 73 -2.20 -9.60 7.51
CA GLN A 73 -0.78 -9.96 7.51
C GLN A 73 -0.28 -10.20 6.08
N ALA A 74 -1.00 -10.97 5.27
CA ALA A 74 -0.62 -11.21 3.88
C ALA A 74 -0.60 -9.91 3.05
N LEU A 75 -1.55 -9.00 3.27
CA LEU A 75 -1.55 -7.67 2.65
C LEU A 75 -0.31 -6.86 3.05
N SER A 76 0.05 -6.88 4.34
CA SER A 76 1.22 -6.17 4.87
C SER A 76 2.51 -6.68 4.24
N ASP A 77 2.71 -7.99 4.25
CA ASP A 77 3.92 -8.63 3.69
C ASP A 77 4.06 -8.32 2.19
N HIS A 78 2.95 -8.44 1.44
CA HIS A 78 2.94 -8.16 0.01
C HIS A 78 3.18 -6.68 -0.32
N THR A 79 2.60 -5.78 0.47
CA THR A 79 2.78 -4.33 0.30
C THR A 79 4.22 -3.91 0.57
N LEU A 80 4.87 -4.48 1.58
CA LEU A 80 6.30 -4.26 1.86
C LEU A 80 7.17 -4.78 0.70
N GLU A 81 6.86 -5.96 0.17
CA GLU A 81 7.56 -6.50 -0.99
C GLU A 81 7.44 -5.56 -2.20
N ILE A 82 6.23 -5.08 -2.51
CA ILE A 82 5.99 -4.12 -3.61
C ILE A 82 6.72 -2.80 -3.36
N ALA A 83 6.60 -2.22 -2.17
CA ALA A 83 7.25 -0.95 -1.82
C ALA A 83 8.77 -1.04 -1.94
N SER A 84 9.36 -2.19 -1.59
CA SER A 84 10.80 -2.43 -1.71
C SER A 84 11.32 -2.42 -3.16
N LYS A 85 10.44 -2.61 -4.14
CA LYS A 85 10.77 -2.53 -5.58
C LYS A 85 10.81 -1.09 -6.11
N GLY A 86 10.65 -0.09 -5.23
CA GLY A 86 10.85 1.31 -5.56
C GLY A 86 12.30 1.63 -5.93
N ARG A 87 12.51 2.76 -6.60
CA ARG A 87 13.86 3.25 -6.95
C ARG A 87 14.68 3.54 -5.69
N PRO A 88 15.94 3.10 -5.58
CA PRO A 88 16.78 3.40 -4.43
C PRO A 88 17.00 4.91 -4.31
N ILE A 89 17.05 5.43 -3.08
CA ILE A 89 17.26 6.85 -2.82
C ILE A 89 18.76 7.15 -2.76
N CYS A 90 19.20 8.23 -3.41
CA CYS A 90 20.58 8.67 -3.37
C CYS A 90 20.95 9.16 -1.95
N PRO A 91 21.96 8.59 -1.27
CA PRO A 91 22.33 9.01 0.09
C PRO A 91 22.92 10.43 0.13
N LEU A 92 23.28 10.98 -1.03
CA LEU A 92 23.82 12.32 -1.14
C LEU A 92 22.77 13.37 -1.43
N CYS A 93 21.65 13.12 -2.11
CA CYS A 93 20.70 14.18 -2.49
C CYS A 93 19.23 13.84 -2.24
N ASP A 94 18.95 12.68 -1.65
CA ASP A 94 17.61 12.20 -1.30
C ASP A 94 16.66 12.02 -2.50
N SER A 95 17.20 12.03 -3.73
CA SER A 95 16.45 11.83 -4.95
C SER A 95 16.43 10.34 -5.38
N PRO A 96 15.36 9.86 -6.03
CA PRO A 96 15.34 8.52 -6.61
C PRO A 96 16.43 8.33 -7.67
N MET A 97 17.12 7.20 -7.61
CA MET A 97 18.12 6.80 -8.58
C MET A 97 17.49 5.88 -9.63
N ASP A 98 17.69 6.19 -10.91
CA ASP A 98 17.26 5.31 -11.99
C ASP A 98 18.20 4.12 -12.14
N PRO A 99 17.72 2.96 -12.63
CA PRO A 99 18.55 1.77 -12.82
C PRO A 99 19.73 2.00 -13.78
N GLU A 100 19.58 2.92 -14.73
CA GLU A 100 20.57 3.28 -15.75
C GLU A 100 21.66 4.23 -15.22
N GLY A 101 21.47 4.80 -14.03
CA GLY A 101 22.35 5.80 -13.43
C GLY A 101 21.57 6.96 -12.81
N HIS A 102 22.27 7.81 -12.05
CA HIS A 102 21.66 8.98 -11.42
C HIS A 102 22.58 10.21 -11.49
N PHE A 103 22.05 11.33 -11.98
CA PHE A 103 22.72 12.62 -11.89
C PHE A 103 22.53 13.19 -10.48
N CYS A 104 23.56 13.12 -9.63
CA CYS A 104 23.50 13.71 -8.30
C CYS A 104 24.01 15.17 -8.33
N PRO A 105 23.17 16.17 -8.02
CA PRO A 105 23.61 17.56 -7.94
C PRO A 105 24.69 17.77 -6.87
N ARG A 106 24.68 16.99 -5.77
CA ARG A 106 25.68 17.07 -4.71
C ARG A 106 27.04 16.44 -5.09
N SER A 107 27.12 15.67 -6.18
CA SER A 107 28.38 15.14 -6.74
C SER A 107 28.88 15.91 -7.97
N ASN A 108 28.33 17.10 -8.26
CA ASN A 108 28.56 17.83 -9.52
C ASN A 108 28.24 16.98 -10.78
N GLY A 109 27.28 16.07 -10.69
CA GLY A 109 26.85 15.26 -11.83
C GLY A 109 27.69 14.02 -12.10
N HIS A 110 28.66 13.69 -11.25
CA HIS A 110 29.38 12.42 -11.37
C HIS A 110 28.48 11.24 -11.00
N GLU A 111 28.38 10.31 -11.95
CA GLU A 111 27.53 9.11 -11.95
C GLU A 111 28.06 7.93 -11.09
N LYS A 112 29.32 8.01 -10.62
CA LYS A 112 29.99 6.84 -10.03
C LYS A 112 29.39 6.48 -8.66
N PRO A 113 29.07 5.20 -8.41
CA PRO A 113 28.54 4.77 -7.12
C PRO A 113 29.65 4.86 -6.06
N LEU A 114 29.34 5.45 -4.91
CA LEU A 114 30.24 5.49 -3.75
C LEU A 114 30.18 4.21 -2.89
N TRP A 115 29.51 3.16 -3.38
CA TRP A 115 29.48 1.86 -2.72
C TRP A 115 29.92 0.79 -3.73
N SER A 116 31.10 0.21 -3.46
CA SER A 116 31.51 -1.12 -3.91
C SER A 116 31.32 -2.09 -2.76
#